data_AF-A0A149VVL1-F1
#
_entry.id   AF-A0A149VVL1-F1
#
_cell.length_a   1.000
_cell.length_b   1.000
_cell.length_c   1.000
_cell.angle_alpha   90.00
_cell.angle_beta   90.00
_cell.angle_gamma   90.00
#
_symmetry.space_group_name_H-M   'P 1'
#
loop_
_entity.id
_entity.type
_entity.pdbx_description
1 polymer ?
#
loop_
_entity_poly.entity_id
_entity_poly.type
_entity_poly.pdbx_seq_one_letter_code
_entity_poly.pdbx_strand_id
1 'polypeptide(L)' 'MRKIKDVLRLKLDAGLSHEQIAMALKISKGVVAKYVGLATAAGEEIVLSCRHQTW' A
#
# COMPACT_ATOMS: atom_id res chain seq x y z
N MET A 1 3.39 7.42 -10.46
CA MET A 1 2.42 7.24 -9.35
C MET A 1 1.90 5.78 -9.24
N ARG A 2 2.71 4.73 -9.51
CA ARG A 2 2.28 3.31 -9.38
C ARG A 2 2.63 2.67 -8.03
N LYS A 3 3.84 2.94 -7.52
CA LYS A 3 4.37 2.32 -6.28
C LYS A 3 3.48 2.49 -5.03
N ILE A 4 2.76 3.61 -4.89
CA ILE A 4 1.88 3.81 -3.73
C ILE A 4 0.67 2.87 -3.76
N LYS A 5 0.10 2.62 -4.94
CA LYS A 5 -0.98 1.66 -5.14
C LYS A 5 -0.49 0.24 -4.90
N ASP A 6 0.72 -0.09 -5.37
CA ASP A 6 1.32 -1.41 -5.14
C ASP A 6 1.60 -1.67 -3.66
N VAL A 7 2.13 -0.68 -2.92
CA VAL A 7 2.31 -0.75 -1.45
C VAL A 7 0.97 -1.02 -0.77
N LEU A 8 -0.07 -0.30 -1.16
CA LEU A 8 -1.40 -0.42 -0.58
C LEU A 8 -2.03 -1.77 -0.89
N ARG A 9 -1.91 -2.25 -2.12
CA ARG A 9 -2.38 -3.57 -2.51
C ARG A 9 -1.68 -4.65 -1.69
N LEU A 10 -0.35 -4.63 -1.63
CA LEU A 10 0.39 -5.63 -0.87
C LEU A 10 0.10 -5.60 0.64
N LYS A 11 -0.27 -4.43 1.19
CA LYS A 11 -0.63 -4.30 2.61
C LYS A 11 -2.06 -4.75 2.91
N LEU A 12 -3.02 -4.33 2.09
CA LEU A 12 -4.45 -4.53 2.33
C LEU A 12 -4.97 -5.84 1.73
N ASP A 13 -4.47 -6.23 0.56
CA ASP A 13 -4.89 -7.42 -0.18
C ASP A 13 -4.06 -8.64 0.23
N ALA A 14 -2.73 -8.49 0.29
CA ALA A 14 -1.80 -9.58 0.61
C ALA A 14 -1.37 -9.64 2.10
N GLY A 15 -1.77 -8.67 2.93
CA GLY A 15 -1.47 -8.67 4.37
C GLY A 15 0.02 -8.59 4.72
N LEU A 16 0.89 -8.14 3.82
CA LEU A 16 2.34 -8.22 3.98
C LEU A 16 2.89 -7.23 5.02
N SER A 17 4.04 -7.59 5.61
CA SER A 17 4.78 -6.70 6.49
C SER A 17 5.47 -5.57 5.70
N HIS A 18 5.83 -4.48 6.39
CA HIS A 18 6.50 -3.34 5.71
C HIS A 18 7.84 -3.73 5.08
N GLU A 19 8.53 -4.73 5.64
CA GLU A 19 9.80 -5.25 5.09
C GLU A 19 9.58 -6.08 3.83
N GLN A 20 8.56 -6.95 3.82
CA GLN A 20 8.22 -7.74 2.63
C GLN A 20 7.82 -6.83 1.47
N ILE A 21 7.05 -5.77 1.74
CA ILE A 21 6.67 -4.78 0.73
C ILE A 21 7.89 -4.00 0.22
N ALA A 22 8.79 -3.59 1.13
CA ALA A 22 10.03 -2.91 0.77
C ALA A 22 10.91 -3.74 -0.17
N MET A 23 11.05 -5.04 0.14
CA MET A 23 11.77 -6.00 -0.71
C MET A 23 11.09 -6.19 -2.07
N ALA A 24 9.77 -6.40 -2.09
CA ALA A 24 9.01 -6.65 -3.32
C ALA A 24 9.06 -5.46 -4.29
N LEU A 25 9.02 -4.24 -3.76
CA LEU A 25 8.98 -3.01 -4.57
C LEU A 25 10.35 -2.32 -4.72
N LYS A 26 11.41 -2.91 -4.14
CA LYS A 26 12.76 -2.33 -4.06
C LYS A 26 12.74 -0.86 -3.60
N ILE A 27 12.05 -0.61 -2.49
CA ILE A 27 11.96 0.71 -1.85
C ILE A 27 12.36 0.61 -0.38
N SER A 28 12.64 1.75 0.26
CA SER A 28 12.96 1.74 1.67
C SER A 28 11.74 1.50 2.54
N LYS A 29 11.95 0.84 3.70
CA LYS A 29 10.91 0.59 4.72
C LYS A 29 10.24 1.89 5.20
N GLY A 30 10.99 2.99 5.28
CA GLY A 30 10.45 4.30 5.64
C GLY A 30 9.46 4.86 4.60
N VAL A 31 9.71 4.62 3.31
CA VAL A 31 8.77 5.00 2.24
C VAL A 31 7.49 4.18 2.32
N VAL A 32 7.60 2.88 2.61
CA VAL A 32 6.43 2.01 2.86
C VAL A 32 5.61 2.53 4.05
N ALA A 33 6.26 2.81 5.18
CA ALA A 33 5.57 3.33 6.37
C ALA A 33 4.88 4.67 6.11
N LYS A 34 5.52 5.59 5.37
CA LYS A 34 4.92 6.86 4.97
C LYS A 34 3.63 6.65 4.17
N TYR A 35 3.65 5.77 3.18
CA TYR A 35 2.49 5.52 2.33
C TYR A 35 1.36 4.79 3.05
N VAL A 36 1.69 3.80 3.87
CA VAL A 36 0.71 3.11 4.72
C VAL A 36 0.08 4.10 5.71
N GLY A 37 0.87 4.97 6.33
CA GLY A 37 0.37 6.00 7.24
C GLY A 37 -0.57 6.99 6.55
N LEU A 38 -0.19 7.48 5.37
CA LEU A 38 -1.05 8.36 4.56
C LEU A 38 -2.36 7.69 4.17
N ALA A 39 -2.33 6.42 3.81
CA ALA A 39 -3.54 5.70 3.44
C ALA A 39 -4.42 5.32 4.62
N THR A 40 -3.82 5.05 5.78
CA THR A 40 -4.55 4.84 7.04
C THR A 40 -5.23 6.14 7.46
N ALA A 41 -4.56 7.29 7.29
CA ALA A 41 -5.15 8.61 7.51
C ALA A 41 -6.25 8.93 6.48
N ALA A 42 -6.12 8.44 5.25
CA ALA A 42 -7.14 8.55 4.20
C ALA A 42 -8.18 7.39 4.25
N GLY A 43 -8.30 6.70 5.38
CA GLY A 43 -8.82 5.35 5.60
C GLY A 43 -10.21 4.96 5.10
N GLU A 44 -10.92 5.80 4.36
CA GLU A 44 -12.21 5.44 3.74
C GLU A 44 -12.25 5.62 2.22
N GLU A 45 -11.52 6.59 1.65
CA GLU A 45 -11.59 6.89 0.22
C GLU A 45 -10.87 5.82 -0.64
N ILE A 46 -9.74 5.31 -0.14
CA ILE A 46 -8.90 4.38 -0.90
C ILE A 46 -9.45 2.95 -0.88
N VAL A 47 -10.01 2.51 0.24
CA VAL A 47 -10.52 1.13 0.42
C VAL A 47 -11.73 0.86 -0.47
N LEU A 48 -12.57 1.87 -0.71
CA LEU A 48 -13.72 1.76 -1.61
C LEU A 48 -13.31 1.78 -3.09
N SER A 49 -12.28 2.55 -3.46
CA SER A 49 -11.78 2.61 -4.84
C SER A 49 -11.06 1.32 -5.27
N CYS A 50 -10.31 0.68 -4.35
CA CYS A 50 -9.60 -0.58 -4.64
C CYS A 50 -10.54 -1.79 -4.72
N ARG A 51 -11.67 -1.82 -4.00
CA ARG A 51 -12.62 -2.95 -4.04
C ARG A 51 -13.43 -3.02 -5.35
N HIS A 52 -13.48 -1.93 -6.11
CA HIS A 52 -14.20 -1.85 -7.39
C HIS A 52 -13.30 -1.87 -8.63
N GLN A 53 -11.97 -1.87 -8.48
CA GLN A 53 -11.04 -1.98 -9.61
C GLN A 53 -10.35 -3.33 -9.59
N THR A 54 -10.94 -4.29 -10.32
CA THR A 54 -10.30 -5.53 -10.78
C THR A 54 -9.11 -5.19 -11.69
N TRP A 55 -7.89 -5.09 -11.12
CA TRP A 55 -6.62 -5.05 -11.86
C TRP A 55 -5.45 -5.60 -11.02
#